data_AF-A0A0L6J690-F1
#
_entry.id   AF-A0A0L6J690-F1
#
_cell.length_a   1.000
_cell.length_b   1.000
_cell.length_c   1.000
_cell.angle_alpha   90.00
_cell.angle_beta   90.00
_cell.angle_gamma   90.00
#
_symmetry.space_group_name_H-M   'P 1'
#
loop_
_entity.id
_entity.type
_entity.pdbx_description
1 polymer ?
#
loop_
_entity_poly.entity_id
_entity_poly.type
_entity_poly.pdbx_seq_one_letter_code
_entity_poly.pdbx_strand_id
1 'polypeptide(L)'
;MRGHRRERPGPVRVTLSEIRVRAMVGDRRRGQLLVGPAVIPCALGAGGIVCDKREGDGGSPRGRFRLRGGAYRPDHLGLRPSTALPLRATRPDDGWCDESRDRRYNRPIRLPAPGVSAEAM
;
A
#
# COMPACT_ATOMS: atom_id res chain seq x y z
N MET A 1 -6.66 -16.33 -49.94
CA MET A 1 -6.51 -16.53 -48.48
C MET A 1 -5.47 -15.54 -47.96
N ARG A 2 -5.88 -14.44 -47.31
CA ARG A 2 -4.95 -13.45 -46.73
C ARG A 2 -4.68 -13.83 -45.27
N GLY A 3 -3.42 -14.17 -44.96
CA GLY A 3 -3.01 -14.51 -43.60
C GLY A 3 -3.14 -13.30 -42.68
N HIS A 4 -3.99 -13.39 -41.67
CA HIS A 4 -3.99 -12.46 -40.55
C HIS A 4 -2.66 -12.60 -39.79
N ARG A 5 -1.73 -11.65 -40.01
CA ARG A 5 -0.62 -11.44 -39.08
C ARG A 5 -1.23 -11.02 -37.74
N ARG A 6 -1.15 -11.90 -36.74
CA ARG A 6 -1.40 -11.52 -35.34
C ARG A 6 -0.32 -10.52 -34.96
N GLU A 7 -0.71 -9.26 -34.81
CA GLU A 7 0.13 -8.26 -34.14
C GLU A 7 0.44 -8.77 -32.74
N ARG A 8 1.72 -8.86 -32.41
CA ARG A 8 2.15 -9.15 -31.05
C ARG A 8 1.78 -7.92 -30.21
N PRO A 9 1.03 -8.07 -29.10
CA PRO A 9 0.75 -6.93 -28.25
C PRO A 9 2.09 -6.30 -27.84
N GLY A 10 2.18 -4.98 -28.00
CA GLY A 10 3.35 -4.21 -27.59
C GLY A 10 3.66 -4.43 -26.11
N PRO A 11 4.86 -4.06 -25.64
CA PRO A 11 5.27 -4.30 -24.26
C PRO A 11 4.24 -3.73 -23.29
N VAL A 12 3.68 -4.60 -22.44
CA VAL A 12 2.75 -4.18 -21.38
C VAL A 12 3.52 -3.22 -20.50
N ARG A 13 2.99 -2.00 -20.36
CA ARG A 13 3.57 -1.01 -19.45
C ARG A 13 3.42 -1.56 -18.03
N VAL A 14 4.52 -2.02 -17.46
CA VAL A 14 4.59 -2.57 -16.10
C VAL A 14 4.53 -1.49 -15.01
N THR A 15 4.47 -0.22 -15.40
CA THR A 15 4.39 0.93 -14.49
C THR A 15 3.02 1.58 -14.55
N LEU A 16 2.41 1.69 -13.37
CA LEU A 16 1.11 2.33 -13.14
C LEU A 16 1.36 3.79 -12.71
N SER A 17 0.68 4.74 -13.35
CA SER A 17 0.77 6.15 -12.98
C SER A 17 -0.24 6.56 -11.91
N GLU A 18 -1.31 5.78 -11.73
CA GLU A 18 -2.40 6.11 -10.82
C GLU A 18 -3.05 4.83 -10.27
N ILE A 19 -3.41 4.91 -8.99
CA ILE A 19 -4.29 3.96 -8.31
C ILE A 19 -5.45 4.80 -7.77
N ARG A 20 -6.68 4.45 -8.14
CA ARG A 20 -7.87 5.10 -7.56
C ARG A 20 -8.54 4.17 -6.57
N VAL A 21 -9.06 4.75 -5.51
CA VAL A 21 -9.87 4.03 -4.52
C VAL A 21 -11.24 4.67 -4.48
N ARG A 22 -12.30 3.86 -4.56
CA ARG A 22 -13.67 4.31 -4.35
C ARG A 22 -14.37 3.42 -3.32
N ALA A 23 -15.28 4.00 -2.55
CA ALA A 23 -16.19 3.24 -1.71
C ALA A 23 -17.23 2.51 -2.56
N MET A 24 -17.65 1.33 -2.10
CA MET A 24 -18.83 0.66 -2.62
C MET A 24 -20.09 1.25 -2.00
N VAL A 25 -21.21 1.14 -2.73
CA VAL A 25 -22.53 1.47 -2.19
C VAL A 25 -22.96 0.36 -1.22
N GLY A 26 -23.62 0.74 -0.12
CA GLY A 26 -24.18 -0.19 0.87
C GLY A 26 -23.29 -0.46 2.08
N ASP A 27 -22.01 -0.81 1.89
CA ASP A 27 -21.05 -0.97 3.00
C ASP A 27 -19.88 -0.01 2.84
N ARG A 28 -19.86 1.04 3.67
CA ARG A 28 -18.82 2.09 3.65
C ARG A 28 -17.41 1.57 3.93
N ARG A 29 -17.28 0.37 4.49
CA ARG A 29 -16.00 -0.29 4.81
C ARG A 29 -15.47 -1.11 3.64
N ARG A 30 -16.23 -1.22 2.55
CA ARG A 30 -15.82 -1.91 1.33
C ARG A 30 -15.51 -0.89 0.26
N GLY A 31 -14.43 -1.13 -0.46
CA GLY A 31 -14.01 -0.31 -1.57
C GLY A 31 -13.53 -1.13 -2.76
N GLN A 32 -13.21 -0.42 -3.82
CA GLN A 32 -12.56 -0.96 -5.00
C GLN A 32 -11.31 -0.13 -5.32
N LEU A 33 -10.21 -0.84 -5.50
CA LEU A 33 -8.95 -0.33 -6.03
C LEU A 33 -8.98 -0.49 -7.56
N LEU A 34 -8.90 0.63 -8.28
CA LEU A 34 -8.91 0.69 -9.73
C LEU A 34 -7.48 0.93 -10.22
N VAL A 35 -6.94 -0.02 -10.98
CA VAL A 35 -5.52 -0.06 -11.38
C VAL A 35 -5.41 -0.47 -12.85
N GLY A 36 -5.24 0.51 -13.73
CA GLY A 36 -5.33 0.25 -15.17
C GLY A 36 -6.68 -0.41 -15.50
N PRO A 37 -6.70 -1.59 -16.16
CA PRO A 37 -7.94 -2.32 -16.43
C PRO A 37 -8.43 -3.18 -15.25
N ALA A 38 -7.67 -3.31 -14.17
CA ALA A 38 -8.01 -4.17 -13.05
C ALA A 38 -8.88 -3.46 -12.01
N VAL A 39 -9.86 -4.19 -11.48
CA VAL A 39 -10.70 -3.78 -10.34
C VAL A 39 -10.51 -4.81 -9.23
N ILE A 40 -9.95 -4.38 -8.10
CA ILE A 40 -9.58 -5.26 -6.99
C ILE A 40 -10.40 -4.85 -5.76
N PRO A 41 -11.15 -5.76 -5.11
CA PRO A 41 -11.82 -5.46 -3.85
C PRO A 41 -10.82 -5.03 -2.78
N CYS A 42 -11.15 -4.01 -1.99
CA CYS A 42 -10.32 -3.58 -0.87
C CYS A 42 -11.17 -3.23 0.36
N ALA A 43 -10.52 -3.24 1.52
CA ALA A 43 -11.12 -2.72 2.74
C ALA A 43 -10.90 -1.20 2.82
N LEU A 44 -11.87 -0.51 3.43
CA LEU A 44 -11.78 0.86 3.89
C LEU A 44 -11.92 0.87 5.41
N GLY A 45 -11.46 1.94 6.05
CA GLY A 45 -11.61 2.12 7.49
C GLY A 45 -13.07 1.99 7.95
N ALA A 46 -13.27 1.63 9.21
CA ALA A 46 -14.61 1.47 9.82
C ALA A 46 -15.50 2.73 9.67
N GLY A 47 -14.89 3.93 9.65
CA GLY A 47 -15.56 5.22 9.42
C GLY A 47 -15.87 5.52 7.95
N GLY A 48 -15.41 4.69 7.01
CA GLY A 48 -15.48 4.95 5.57
C GLY A 48 -14.43 5.97 5.11
N ILE A 49 -14.70 6.68 4.01
CA ILE A 49 -13.83 7.75 3.50
C ILE A 49 -14.14 9.06 4.24
N VAL A 50 -13.12 9.68 4.85
CA VAL A 50 -13.26 10.90 5.67
C VAL A 50 -12.43 12.04 5.12
N CYS A 51 -12.91 13.28 5.27
CA CYS A 51 -12.17 14.48 4.86
C CYS A 51 -11.27 15.00 5.97
N ASP A 52 -11.78 15.04 7.20
CA ASP A 52 -11.09 15.59 8.37
C ASP A 52 -10.46 14.45 9.19
N LYS A 53 -9.52 13.72 8.55
CA LYS A 53 -8.86 12.56 9.15
C LYS A 53 -8.13 12.93 10.44
N ARG A 54 -8.39 12.18 11.51
CA ARG A 54 -7.70 12.24 12.81
C ARG A 54 -7.20 10.87 13.23
N GLU A 55 -6.17 10.81 14.07
CA GLU A 55 -5.71 9.53 14.61
C GLU A 55 -6.84 8.85 15.40
N GLY A 56 -7.00 7.54 15.24
CA GLY A 56 -8.07 6.78 15.91
C GLY A 56 -9.51 6.97 15.39
N ASP A 57 -9.78 7.83 14.41
CA ASP A 57 -11.14 8.03 13.86
C ASP A 57 -11.67 6.86 13.02
N GLY A 58 -10.83 5.87 12.73
CA GLY A 58 -11.14 4.71 11.91
C GLY A 58 -11.47 5.01 10.45
N GLY A 59 -11.20 6.21 9.93
CA GLY A 59 -11.49 6.61 8.54
C GLY A 59 -10.33 6.41 7.58
N SER A 60 -10.63 6.13 6.31
CA SER A 60 -9.67 6.23 5.21
C SER A 60 -9.64 7.67 4.68
N PRO A 61 -8.48 8.35 4.62
CA PRO A 61 -8.44 9.76 4.28
C PRO A 61 -8.78 10.00 2.79
N ARG A 62 -9.66 10.97 2.53
CA ARG A 62 -9.95 11.46 1.18
C ARG A 62 -8.79 12.34 0.72
N GLY A 63 -8.24 12.04 -0.46
CA GLY A 63 -7.22 12.90 -1.05
C GLY A 63 -6.46 12.24 -2.18
N ARG A 64 -5.45 12.96 -2.68
CA ARG A 64 -4.46 12.45 -3.63
C ARG A 64 -3.14 12.31 -2.89
N PHE A 65 -2.63 11.09 -2.83
CA PHE A 65 -1.41 10.77 -2.09
C PHE A 65 -0.33 10.24 -3.04
N ARG A 66 0.92 10.64 -2.80
CA ARG A 66 2.06 10.09 -3.53
C ARG A 66 2.56 8.85 -2.80
N LEU A 67 2.65 7.73 -3.52
CA LEU A 67 3.38 6.56 -3.03
C LEU A 67 4.87 6.92 -2.90
N ARG A 68 5.42 6.79 -1.69
CA ARG A 68 6.82 7.15 -1.39
C ARG A 68 7.79 6.00 -1.66
N GLY A 69 7.33 4.78 -1.46
CA GLY A 69 8.15 3.58 -1.40
C GLY A 69 7.53 2.59 -0.44
N GLY A 70 8.28 1.57 -0.06
CA GLY A 70 7.84 0.58 0.91
C GLY A 70 8.95 -0.36 1.34
N ALA A 71 8.59 -1.31 2.18
CA ALA A 71 9.44 -2.43 2.52
C ALA A 71 8.78 -3.73 2.04
N TYR A 72 9.57 -4.77 1.82
CA TYR A 72 9.06 -6.08 1.46
C TYR A 72 9.77 -7.17 2.28
N ARG A 73 9.03 -8.23 2.60
CA ARG A 73 9.53 -9.39 3.34
C ARG A 73 10.13 -10.42 2.38
N PRO A 74 11.46 -10.52 2.27
CA PRO A 74 12.10 -11.44 1.31
C PRO A 74 11.83 -12.90 1.66
N ASP A 75 11.65 -13.22 2.94
CA ASP A 75 11.30 -14.54 3.46
C ASP A 75 9.87 -14.99 3.06
N HIS A 76 8.96 -14.05 2.78
CA HIS A 76 7.61 -14.36 2.29
C HIS A 76 7.50 -14.36 0.76
N LEU A 77 8.16 -13.42 0.07
CA LEU A 77 8.00 -13.24 -1.37
C LEU A 77 9.06 -13.98 -2.20
N GLY A 78 10.19 -14.36 -1.62
CA GLY A 78 11.33 -15.02 -2.28
C GLY A 78 12.13 -14.13 -3.25
N LEU A 79 11.47 -13.14 -3.88
CA LEU A 79 12.05 -12.21 -4.85
C LEU A 79 11.55 -10.79 -4.58
N ARG A 80 12.38 -9.79 -4.92
CA ARG A 80 11.99 -8.38 -4.86
C ARG A 80 10.89 -8.09 -5.89
N PRO A 81 9.75 -7.48 -5.49
CA PRO A 81 8.74 -7.04 -6.45
C PRO A 81 9.31 -6.08 -7.50
N SER A 82 8.97 -6.32 -8.77
CA SER A 82 9.31 -5.39 -9.86
C SER A 82 8.45 -4.14 -9.75
N THR A 83 9.07 -3.00 -9.43
CA THR A 83 8.38 -1.71 -9.31
C THR A 83 9.35 -0.56 -9.49
N ALA A 84 8.82 0.59 -9.93
CA ALA A 84 9.55 1.85 -9.98
C ALA A 84 9.67 2.53 -8.59
N LEU A 85 8.94 2.04 -7.58
CA LEU A 85 9.01 2.58 -6.23
C LEU A 85 10.30 2.13 -5.51
N PRO A 86 10.91 2.99 -4.69
CA PRO A 86 11.96 2.57 -3.77
C PRO A 86 11.41 1.48 -2.84
N LEU A 87 12.01 0.29 -2.88
CA LEU A 87 11.69 -0.81 -1.98
C LEU A 87 12.95 -1.25 -1.23
N ARG A 88 12.80 -1.45 0.09
CA ARG A 88 13.84 -2.02 0.95
C ARG A 88 13.41 -3.42 1.42
N ALA A 89 14.34 -4.37 1.47
CA ALA A 89 14.08 -5.65 2.14
C ALA A 89 14.04 -5.44 3.67
N THR A 90 13.03 -5.99 4.35
CA THR A 90 12.98 -6.00 5.81
C THR A 90 13.95 -7.05 6.37
N ARG A 91 14.41 -6.81 7.61
CA ARG A 91 15.22 -7.71 8.42
C ARG A 91 14.40 -8.11 9.65
N PRO A 92 14.71 -9.26 10.29
CA PRO A 92 13.98 -9.70 11.47
C PRO A 92 13.98 -8.71 12.65
N ASP A 93 14.98 -7.83 12.71
CA ASP A 93 15.13 -6.79 13.73
C ASP A 93 14.57 -5.42 13.31
N ASP A 94 13.92 -5.30 12.15
CA ASP A 94 13.28 -4.06 11.72
C ASP A 94 11.91 -3.88 12.39
N GLY A 95 11.61 -2.67 12.83
CA GLY A 95 10.29 -2.29 13.33
C GLY A 95 9.85 -0.89 12.93
N TRP A 96 8.56 -0.59 13.11
CA TRP A 96 7.96 0.73 12.98
C TRP A 96 7.44 1.20 14.33
N CYS A 97 7.86 2.36 14.80
CA CYS A 97 7.35 2.91 16.06
C CYS A 97 5.90 3.40 15.90
N ASP A 98 4.98 2.82 16.67
CA ASP A 98 3.57 3.23 16.76
C ASP A 98 3.25 3.92 18.11
N GLU A 99 4.23 4.02 19.02
CA GLU A 99 4.10 4.79 20.27
C GLU A 99 4.00 6.30 20.00
N SER A 100 2.83 6.88 20.26
CA SER A 100 2.51 8.29 19.95
C SER A 100 3.32 9.29 20.78
N ARG A 101 3.81 8.89 21.96
CA ARG A 101 4.63 9.75 22.83
C ARG A 101 6.13 9.64 22.57
N ASP A 102 6.58 8.69 21.76
CA ASP A 102 8.00 8.55 21.42
C ASP A 102 8.37 9.53 20.29
N ARG A 103 9.55 10.14 20.38
CA ARG A 103 10.09 11.03 19.33
C ARG A 103 10.26 10.35 17.96
N ARG A 104 10.28 9.02 17.95
CA ARG A 104 10.40 8.16 16.76
C ARG A 104 9.03 7.73 16.22
N TYR A 105 7.92 8.23 16.75
CA TYR A 105 6.59 7.94 16.21
C TYR A 105 6.54 8.08 14.69
N ASN A 106 5.97 7.07 14.00
CA ASN A 106 5.94 6.97 12.54
C ASN A 106 7.32 6.98 11.87
N ARG A 107 8.30 6.30 12.47
CA ARG A 107 9.66 6.11 11.92
C ARG A 107 10.14 4.68 12.08
N PRO A 108 11.07 4.23 11.21
CA PRO A 108 11.72 2.94 11.37
C PRO A 108 12.62 2.94 12.62
N ILE A 109 12.62 1.82 13.34
CA ILE A 109 13.45 1.55 14.51
C ILE A 109 14.01 0.12 14.44
N ARG A 110 14.97 -0.19 15.32
CA ARG A 110 15.46 -1.56 15.53
C ARG A 110 14.76 -2.18 16.73
N LEU A 111 14.38 -3.46 16.62
CA LEU A 111 13.83 -4.29 17.67
C LEU A 111 14.92 -5.18 18.31
N PRO A 112 14.79 -5.55 19.60
CA PRO A 112 13.75 -5.12 20.52
C PRO A 112 13.90 -3.64 20.91
N ALA A 113 12.78 -2.97 21.16
CA ALA A 113 12.73 -1.59 21.63
C ALA A 113 12.02 -1.52 23.00
N PRO A 114 12.73 -1.82 24.11
CA PRO A 114 12.10 -1.89 25.44
C PRO A 114 11.41 -0.58 25.82
N GLY A 115 10.19 -0.69 26.34
CA GLY A 115 9.39 0.47 26.77
C GLY A 115 8.79 1.31 25.64
N VAL A 116 8.88 0.85 24.40
CA VAL A 116 8.34 1.53 23.22
C VAL A 116 7.49 0.56 22.42
N SER A 117 6.24 0.92 22.16
CA SER A 117 5.39 0.16 21.26
C SER A 117 5.90 0.29 19.82
N ALA A 118 5.98 -0.85 19.12
CA ALA A 118 6.39 -0.90 17.74
C ALA A 118 5.89 -2.17 17.03
N GLU A 119 5.51 -2.01 15.76
CA GLU A 119 5.17 -3.11 14.87
C GLU A 119 6.44 -3.73 14.28
N ALA A 120 6.53 -5.06 14.25
CA ALA A 120 7.60 -5.76 13.53
C ALA A 120 7.37 -5.72 12.02
N MET A 121 8.44 -5.54 11.24
CA MET A 121 8.40 -5.41 9.77
C MET A 121 8.83 -6.67 9.01
#